data_AF-A0A3M6FCC9-F1
#
_entry.id   AF-A0A3M6FCC9-F1
#
_cell.length_a   1.000
_cell.length_b   1.000
_cell.length_c   1.000
_cell.angle_alpha   90.00
_cell.angle_beta   90.00
_cell.angle_gamma   90.00
#
_symmetry.space_group_name_H-M   'P 1'
#
loop_
_entity.id
_entity.type
_entity.pdbx_description
1 polymer ?
#
loop_
_entity_poly.entity_id
_entity_poly.type
_entity_poly.pdbx_seq_one_letter_code
_entity_poly.pdbx_strand_id
1 'polypeptide(L)'
;MMLFSLGRVPAIIATIVYGIPPMLRLTTLAFKQLPKDLLELGQASGASPRDILFKIELPTAAPTLMVGLNQCILMSLAMVVLAGLVGAGGLGAEVTRGLSRMEMGLGLRAGLAIVAVALLMDRLSRGALQRHSPARLG
;
A
#
# COMPACT_ATOMS: atom_id res chain seq x y z
N MET A 1 -9.25 -8.11 -32.78
CA MET A 1 -8.78 -6.82 -32.22
C MET A 1 -9.70 -6.42 -31.05
N MET A 2 -9.68 -7.12 -29.91
CA MET A 2 -10.59 -6.81 -28.77
C MET A 2 -10.25 -7.58 -27.46
N LEU A 3 -9.01 -8.06 -27.28
CA LEU A 3 -8.73 -9.02 -26.19
C LEU A 3 -8.57 -8.40 -24.79
N PHE A 4 -8.55 -7.07 -24.69
CA PHE A 4 -8.75 -6.35 -23.42
C PHE A 4 -9.69 -5.20 -23.69
N SER A 5 -10.99 -5.42 -23.47
CA SER A 5 -11.97 -4.34 -23.42
C SER A 5 -11.44 -3.26 -22.48
N LEU A 6 -11.35 -2.00 -22.94
CA LEU A 6 -11.26 -0.86 -22.03
C LEU A 6 -12.30 -1.06 -20.92
N GLY A 7 -11.91 -0.86 -19.66
CA GLY A 7 -12.77 -1.18 -18.54
C GLY A 7 -12.04 -1.47 -17.23
N ARG A 8 -12.82 -1.97 -16.26
CA ARG A 8 -12.40 -2.14 -14.86
C ARG A 8 -11.32 -3.20 -14.67
N VAL A 9 -11.39 -4.31 -15.40
CA VAL A 9 -10.47 -5.45 -15.26
C VAL A 9 -9.02 -5.08 -15.60
N PRO A 10 -8.69 -4.53 -16.79
CA PRO A 10 -7.31 -4.13 -17.10
C PRO A 10 -6.78 -3.04 -16.16
N ALA A 11 -7.64 -2.14 -15.66
CA ALA A 11 -7.25 -1.13 -14.68
C ALA A 11 -6.86 -1.74 -13.32
N ILE A 12 -7.58 -2.77 -12.84
CA ILE A 12 -7.22 -3.50 -11.62
C ILE A 12 -5.87 -4.20 -11.82
N ILE A 13 -5.68 -4.89 -12.94
CA ILE A 13 -4.41 -5.57 -13.25
C ILE A 13 -3.26 -4.57 -13.29
N ALA A 14 -3.42 -3.43 -13.98
CA ALA A 14 -2.41 -2.38 -14.04
C ALA A 14 -2.07 -1.82 -12.65
N THR A 15 -3.08 -1.64 -11.79
CA THR A 15 -2.88 -1.17 -10.41
C THR A 15 -2.10 -2.18 -9.57
N ILE A 16 -2.41 -3.47 -9.70
CA ILE A 16 -1.68 -4.55 -9.03
C ILE A 16 -0.22 -4.56 -9.47
N VAL A 17 0.04 -4.55 -10.78
CA VAL A 17 1.40 -4.55 -11.34
C VAL A 17 2.18 -3.32 -10.87
N TYR A 18 1.51 -2.16 -10.80
CA TYR A 18 2.11 -0.92 -10.29
C TYR A 18 2.46 -0.98 -8.78
N GLY A 19 1.68 -1.72 -7.99
CA GLY A 19 1.90 -1.87 -6.55
C GLY A 19 2.98 -2.90 -6.16
N ILE A 20 3.38 -3.79 -7.07
CA ILE A 20 4.39 -4.84 -6.78
C ILE A 20 5.78 -4.25 -6.46
N PRO A 21 6.38 -3.38 -7.29
CA PRO A 21 7.72 -2.85 -7.04
C PRO A 21 7.90 -2.18 -5.67
N PRO A 22 7.01 -1.28 -5.20
CA PRO A 22 7.19 -0.66 -3.89
C PRO A 22 7.07 -1.69 -2.76
N MET A 23 6.14 -2.66 -2.86
CA MET A 23 5.99 -3.70 -1.84
C MET A 23 7.24 -4.58 -1.71
N LEU A 24 7.84 -4.98 -2.84
CA LEU A 24 9.10 -5.73 -2.84
C LEU A 24 10.26 -4.92 -2.26
N ARG A 25 10.36 -3.64 -2.62
CA ARG A 25 11.40 -2.74 -2.09
C ARG A 25 11.27 -2.55 -0.57
N LEU A 26 10.05 -2.41 -0.07
CA LEU A 26 9.78 -2.21 1.35
C LEU A 26 10.01 -3.50 2.14
N THR A 27 9.64 -4.65 1.59
CA THR A 27 9.93 -5.95 2.19
C THR A 27 11.44 -6.17 2.30
N THR A 28 12.19 -5.97 1.22
CA THR A 28 13.66 -6.11 1.25
C THR A 28 14.33 -5.13 2.23
N LEU A 29 13.79 -3.92 2.37
CA LEU A 29 14.26 -2.96 3.37
C LEU A 29 13.96 -3.44 4.79
N ALA A 30 12.76 -3.96 5.05
CA ALA A 30 12.35 -4.47 6.36
C ALA A 30 13.26 -5.61 6.83
N PHE A 31 13.56 -6.57 5.97
CA PHE A 31 14.48 -7.67 6.31
C PHE A 31 15.94 -7.21 6.46
N LYS A 32 16.40 -6.23 5.67
CA LYS A 32 17.76 -5.68 5.82
C LYS A 32 17.97 -4.89 7.11
N GLN A 33 16.90 -4.37 7.70
CA GLN A 33 16.92 -3.61 8.95
C GLN A 33 16.84 -4.49 10.20
N LEU A 34 16.72 -5.81 10.04
CA LEU A 34 16.65 -6.74 11.17
C LEU A 34 17.99 -6.76 11.94
N PRO A 35 17.97 -6.61 13.27
CA PRO A 35 19.17 -6.74 14.10
C PRO A 35 19.76 -8.13 13.97
N LYS A 36 21.01 -8.22 13.52
CA LYS A 36 21.71 -9.51 13.36
C LYS A 36 21.84 -10.23 14.70
N ASP A 37 22.02 -9.47 15.79
CA ASP A 37 22.12 -9.99 17.15
C ASP A 37 20.89 -10.84 17.54
N LEU A 38 19.68 -10.44 17.16
CA LEU A 38 18.46 -11.21 17.43
C LEU A 38 18.43 -12.53 16.63
N LEU A 39 18.98 -12.51 15.42
CA LEU A 39 19.12 -13.71 14.58
C LEU A 39 20.13 -14.68 15.18
N GLU A 40 21.30 -14.17 15.58
CA GLU A 40 22.38 -14.95 16.18
C GLU A 40 21.95 -15.54 17.52
N LEU A 41 21.19 -14.79 18.34
CA LEU A 41 20.58 -15.29 19.57
C LEU A 41 19.55 -16.40 19.29
N GLY A 42 18.70 -16.24 18.28
CA GLY A 42 17.74 -17.28 17.86
C GLY A 42 18.42 -18.57 17.42
N GLN A 43 19.52 -18.44 16.67
CA GLN A 43 20.34 -19.58 16.24
C GLN A 43 21.08 -20.23 17.41
N ALA A 44 21.67 -19.43 18.31
CA ALA A 44 22.35 -19.92 19.52
C ALA A 44 21.40 -20.62 20.50
N SER A 45 20.12 -20.23 20.51
CA SER A 45 19.05 -20.87 21.28
C SER A 45 18.56 -22.20 20.67
N GLY A 46 19.06 -22.58 19.48
CA GLY A 46 18.67 -23.82 18.79
C GLY A 46 17.31 -23.75 18.08
N ALA A 47 16.79 -22.54 17.81
CA ALA A 47 15.52 -22.39 17.11
C ALA A 47 15.61 -22.81 15.64
N SER A 48 14.54 -23.43 15.11
CA SER A 48 14.49 -23.78 13.69
C SER A 48 14.41 -22.52 12.81
N PRO A 49 14.87 -22.57 11.54
CA PRO A 49 14.77 -21.42 10.63
C PRO A 49 13.32 -20.91 10.45
N ARG A 50 12.34 -21.80 10.57
CA ARG A 50 10.91 -21.43 10.52
C ARG A 50 10.50 -20.70 11.79
N ASP A 51 10.95 -21.14 12.96
CA ASP A 51 10.69 -20.44 14.22
C ASP A 51 11.34 -19.06 14.23
N ILE A 52 12.57 -18.94 13.73
CA ILE A 52 13.27 -17.65 13.60
C ILE A 52 12.48 -16.71 12.69
N LEU A 53 12.05 -17.18 11.50
CA LEU A 53 11.26 -16.38 10.57
C LEU A 53 9.95 -15.90 11.20
N PHE A 54 9.14 -16.80 11.78
CA PHE A 54 7.79 -16.46 12.27
C PHE A 54 7.78 -15.77 13.63
N LYS A 55 8.75 -16.03 14.51
CA LYS A 55 8.76 -15.49 15.88
C LYS A 55 9.75 -14.34 16.09
N ILE A 56 10.73 -14.17 15.21
CA ILE A 56 11.75 -13.11 15.33
C ILE A 56 11.65 -12.18 14.12
N GLU A 57 11.91 -12.66 12.91
CA GLU A 57 12.02 -11.79 11.73
C GLU A 57 10.69 -11.11 11.37
N LEU A 58 9.59 -11.86 11.29
CA LEU A 58 8.25 -11.33 10.97
C LEU A 58 7.77 -10.27 11.96
N PRO A 59 7.75 -10.51 13.30
CA PRO A 59 7.29 -9.49 14.24
C PRO A 59 8.21 -8.28 14.29
N THR A 60 9.53 -8.43 14.11
CA THR A 60 10.46 -7.29 14.06
C THR A 60 10.34 -6.50 12.75
N ALA A 61 10.06 -7.16 11.62
CA ALA A 61 9.84 -6.51 10.33
C ALA A 61 8.41 -5.94 10.17
N ALA A 62 7.43 -6.42 10.94
CA ALA A 62 6.02 -6.06 10.81
C ALA A 62 5.72 -4.55 10.84
N PRO A 63 6.32 -3.74 11.74
CA PRO A 63 6.11 -2.29 11.75
C PRO A 63 6.55 -1.64 10.43
N THR A 64 7.71 -2.04 9.90
CA THR A 64 8.25 -1.54 8.63
C THR A 64 7.41 -1.99 7.44
N LEU A 65 6.93 -3.24 7.44
CA LEU A 65 6.01 -3.76 6.43
C LEU A 65 4.68 -3.01 6.43
N MET A 66 4.14 -2.66 7.59
CA MET A 66 2.90 -1.88 7.71
C MET A 66 3.06 -0.44 7.20
N VAL A 67 4.18 0.22 7.48
CA VAL A 67 4.51 1.52 6.86
C VAL A 67 4.56 1.39 5.34
N GLY A 68 5.17 0.31 4.85
CA GLY A 68 5.23 0.02 3.43
C GLY A 68 3.85 -0.21 2.79
N LEU A 69 2.98 -0.95 3.47
CA LEU A 69 1.61 -1.18 3.04
C LEU A 69 0.83 0.14 2.93
N ASN A 70 1.00 1.05 3.89
CA ASN A 70 0.39 2.37 3.84
C ASN A 70 0.81 3.15 2.58
N GLN A 71 2.10 3.09 2.21
CA GLN A 71 2.60 3.70 0.99
C GLN A 71 1.98 3.06 -0.27
N CYS A 72 1.82 1.74 -0.25
CA CYS A 72 1.20 1.01 -1.36
C CYS A 72 -0.28 1.37 -1.53
N ILE A 73 -1.01 1.57 -0.43
CA ILE A 73 -2.40 2.06 -0.44
C ILE A 73 -2.46 3.47 -1.05
N LEU A 74 -1.59 4.39 -0.62
CA LEU A 74 -1.54 5.75 -1.15
C LEU A 74 -1.22 5.77 -2.66
N MET A 75 -0.26 4.96 -3.10
CA MET A 75 0.05 4.79 -4.53
C MET A 75 -1.12 4.19 -5.32
N SER A 76 -1.82 3.21 -4.74
CA SER A 76 -3.01 2.60 -5.37
C SER A 76 -4.15 3.60 -5.52
N LEU A 77 -4.33 4.50 -4.53
CA LEU A 77 -5.32 5.57 -4.62
C LEU A 77 -4.96 6.61 -5.68
N ALA A 78 -3.68 6.91 -5.87
CA ALA A 78 -3.23 7.74 -6.99
C ALA A 78 -3.57 7.07 -8.35
N MET A 79 -3.43 5.75 -8.44
CA MET A 79 -3.80 4.98 -9.64
C MET A 79 -5.30 5.01 -9.96
N VAL A 80 -6.19 5.32 -9.00
CA VAL A 80 -7.65 5.42 -9.26
C VAL A 80 -7.95 6.50 -10.30
N VAL A 81 -7.22 7.62 -10.28
CA VAL A 81 -7.41 8.70 -11.27
C VAL A 81 -6.97 8.23 -12.66
N LEU A 82 -5.84 7.53 -12.75
CA LEU A 82 -5.34 6.99 -14.02
C LEU A 82 -6.24 5.87 -14.56
N ALA A 83 -6.78 5.03 -13.70
CA ALA A 83 -7.78 4.03 -14.06
C ALA A 83 -9.04 4.66 -14.67
N GLY A 84 -9.42 5.86 -14.20
CA GLY A 84 -10.48 6.68 -14.78
C GLY A 84 -10.27 7.02 -16.26
N LEU A 85 -9.02 7.30 -16.65
CA LEU A 85 -8.64 7.60 -18.05
C LEU A 85 -8.87 6.40 -18.98
N VAL A 86 -8.69 5.18 -18.49
CA VAL A 86 -8.83 3.93 -19.27
C VAL A 86 -10.25 3.37 -19.20
N GLY A 87 -11.21 4.15 -18.66
CA GLY A 87 -12.62 3.76 -18.61
C GLY A 87 -12.97 2.76 -17.51
N ALA A 88 -12.18 2.68 -16.42
CA ALA A 88 -12.53 1.85 -15.26
C ALA A 88 -13.79 2.32 -14.52
N GLY A 89 -14.17 3.59 -14.73
CA GLY A 89 -15.29 4.26 -14.06
C GLY A 89 -14.93 4.77 -12.66
N GLY A 90 -15.95 5.00 -11.83
CA GLY A 90 -15.78 5.45 -10.45
C GLY A 90 -15.28 6.90 -10.31
N LEU A 91 -14.74 7.22 -9.13
CA LEU A 91 -14.27 8.58 -8.80
C LEU A 91 -13.17 9.07 -9.75
N GLY A 92 -12.31 8.16 -10.23
CA GLY A 92 -11.27 8.51 -11.20
C GLY A 92 -11.84 9.04 -12.51
N ALA A 93 -12.93 8.45 -13.02
CA ALA A 93 -13.57 8.91 -14.24
C ALA A 93 -14.20 10.30 -14.09
N GLU A 94 -14.75 10.63 -12.91
CA GLU A 94 -15.28 11.97 -12.62
C GLU A 94 -14.15 13.02 -12.55
N VAL A 95 -13.01 12.69 -11.93
CA VAL A 95 -11.82 13.57 -11.96
C VAL A 95 -11.36 13.79 -13.39
N THR A 96 -11.21 12.71 -14.17
CA THR A 96 -10.81 12.77 -15.57
C THR A 96 -11.79 13.60 -16.41
N ARG A 97 -13.11 13.43 -16.23
CA ARG A 97 -14.13 14.19 -16.95
C ARG A 97 -14.05 15.67 -16.63
N GLY A 98 -13.89 16.03 -15.35
CA GLY A 98 -13.72 17.42 -14.92
C GLY A 98 -12.50 18.07 -15.56
N LEU A 99 -11.40 17.32 -15.68
CA LEU A 99 -10.19 17.77 -16.39
C LEU A 99 -10.42 17.91 -17.90
N SER A 100 -11.01 16.90 -18.55
CA SER A 100 -11.22 16.91 -20.01
C SER A 100 -12.26 17.92 -20.49
N ARG A 101 -13.26 18.24 -19.65
CA ARG A 101 -14.35 19.19 -19.98
C ARG A 101 -14.12 20.60 -19.44
N MET A 102 -12.97 20.86 -18.80
CA MET A 102 -12.71 22.10 -18.05
C MET A 102 -13.78 22.43 -17.00
N GLU A 103 -14.53 21.42 -16.55
CA GLU A 103 -15.51 21.53 -15.48
C GLU A 103 -14.80 21.36 -14.13
N MET A 104 -14.10 22.42 -13.70
CA MET A 104 -13.32 22.40 -12.46
C MET A 104 -14.17 21.99 -11.24
N GLY A 105 -15.44 22.35 -11.18
CA GLY A 105 -16.33 21.97 -10.07
C GLY A 105 -16.50 20.45 -9.93
N LEU A 106 -16.64 19.73 -11.04
CA LEU A 106 -16.80 18.28 -11.06
C LEU A 106 -15.48 17.59 -10.69
N GLY A 107 -14.37 18.05 -11.28
CA GLY A 107 -13.04 17.52 -11.01
C GLY A 107 -12.60 17.74 -9.55
N LEU A 108 -12.88 18.93 -8.99
CA LEU A 108 -12.56 19.28 -7.61
C LEU A 108 -13.36 18.44 -6.61
N ARG A 109 -14.68 18.29 -6.83
CA ARG A 109 -15.54 17.49 -5.94
C ARG A 109 -15.10 16.02 -5.91
N ALA A 110 -14.80 15.46 -7.08
CA ALA A 110 -14.30 14.09 -7.18
C ALA A 110 -12.91 13.94 -6.56
N GLY A 111 -12.01 14.90 -6.77
CA GLY A 111 -10.67 14.92 -6.16
C GLY A 111 -10.73 14.99 -4.63
N LEU A 112 -11.56 15.88 -4.08
CA LEU A 112 -11.79 15.97 -2.63
C LEU A 112 -12.36 14.67 -2.04
N ALA A 113 -13.26 13.99 -2.76
CA ALA A 113 -13.77 12.68 -2.34
C ALA A 113 -12.65 11.63 -2.29
N ILE A 114 -11.77 11.58 -3.29
CA ILE A 114 -10.62 10.66 -3.30
C ILE A 114 -9.66 10.98 -2.15
N VAL A 115 -9.35 12.26 -1.90
CA VAL A 115 -8.50 12.68 -0.79
C VAL A 115 -9.12 12.30 0.56
N ALA A 116 -10.43 12.49 0.74
CA ALA A 116 -11.13 12.09 1.97
C ALA A 116 -11.02 10.58 2.21
N VAL A 117 -11.18 9.76 1.17
CA VAL A 117 -10.98 8.29 1.25
C VAL A 117 -9.53 7.96 1.57
N ALA A 118 -8.56 8.66 0.97
CA ALA A 118 -7.15 8.47 1.23
C ALA A 118 -6.77 8.77 2.69
N LEU A 119 -7.28 9.87 3.23
CA LEU A 119 -7.09 10.23 4.63
C LEU A 119 -7.76 9.23 5.58
N LEU A 120 -8.95 8.73 5.24
CA LEU A 120 -9.63 7.69 6.00
C LEU A 120 -8.82 6.38 6.02
N MET A 121 -8.30 5.95 4.87
CA MET A 121 -7.44 4.79 4.75
C MET A 121 -6.14 4.95 5.54
N ASP A 122 -5.50 6.10 5.43
CA ASP A 122 -4.28 6.43 6.15
C ASP A 122 -4.52 6.45 7.68
N ARG A 123 -5.67 6.98 8.14
CA ARG A 123 -6.07 6.95 9.54
C ARG A 123 -6.33 5.54 10.05
N LEU A 124 -7.03 4.71 9.29
CA LEU A 124 -7.29 3.31 9.65
C LEU A 124 -5.99 2.49 9.71
N SER A 125 -5.11 2.69 8.73
CA SER A 125 -3.79 2.07 8.66
C SER A 125 -2.93 2.47 9.87
N ARG A 126 -2.83 3.77 10.17
CA ARG A 126 -2.11 4.27 11.36
C ARG A 126 -2.72 3.79 12.67
N GLY A 127 -4.05 3.70 12.75
CA GLY A 127 -4.74 3.16 13.93
C GLY A 127 -4.44 1.69 14.17
N ALA A 128 -4.31 0.89 13.10
CA ALA A 128 -3.87 -0.51 13.19
C ALA A 128 -2.39 -0.64 13.61
N LEU A 129 -1.52 0.26 13.11
CA LEU A 129 -0.12 0.39 13.50
C LEU A 129 0.06 0.76 14.98
N GLN A 130 -0.67 1.75 15.48
CA GLN A 130 -0.57 2.20 16.87
C GLN A 130 -1.02 1.15 17.88
N ARG A 131 -1.92 0.24 17.50
CA ARG A 131 -2.30 -0.92 18.32
C ARG A 131 -1.20 -1.98 18.46
N HIS A 132 -0.22 -2.01 17.55
CA HIS A 132 0.88 -2.99 17.53
C HIS A 132 2.25 -2.41 17.90
N SER A 133 2.30 -1.20 18.48
CA SER A 133 3.50 -0.71 19.17
C SER A 133 3.41 -1.09 20.65
N PRO A 134 3.91 -2.26 21.09
CA PRO A 134 4.14 -2.47 22.51
C PRO A 134 5.24 -1.49 22.92
N ALA A 135 4.92 -0.71 23.96
CA ALA A 135 5.83 -0.02 24.86
C ALA A 135 7.15 0.50 24.26
N ARG A 136 7.20 1.82 24.04
CA ARG A 136 8.44 2.55 24.33
C ARG A 136 8.76 2.29 25.81
N LEU A 137 9.74 1.42 26.07
CA LEU A 137 10.42 1.33 27.36
C LEU A 137 11.16 2.65 27.55
N GLY A 138 10.60 3.49 28.43
CA GLY A 138 11.34 4.49 29.21
C GLY A 138 11.37 4.01 30.65
#